data_AF-A0A497TM55-F1
#
_entry.id   AF-A0A497TM55-F1
#
_cell.length_a   1.000
_cell.length_b   1.000
_cell.length_c   1.000
_cell.angle_alpha   90.00
_cell.angle_beta   90.00
_cell.angle_gamma   90.00
#
_symmetry.space_group_name_H-M   'P 1'
#
loop_
_entity.id
_entity.type
_entity.pdbx_description
1 polymer ?
#
loop_
_entity_poly.entity_id
_entity_poly.type
_entity_poly.pdbx_seq_one_letter_code
_entity_poly.pdbx_strand_id
1 'polypeptide(L)'
;MKLKLQTQIISVVLIAGIAVSLVGSAYLWGKPLIEKRATISEYLKAENFILELDKKITEISNTGSGEASIDIPTGSLKLINYQANDPKNNTLILQFLVDQPMLLGEAVPIKTSSLGEIGIYGESEPRIIFLNSTGRGEKYLLSLELHYRELDTQTTPSKGYKIVLDGYNSMGKEKVMISFDKNEVVPGGAANGGDLVLTHIRINLY
;
A
#
# COMPACT_ATOMS: atom_id res chain seq x y z
N MET A 1 -69.70 -14.64 -3.88
CA MET A 1 -68.51 -15.21 -3.21
C MET A 1 -67.23 -15.07 -4.04
N LYS A 2 -67.26 -15.25 -5.38
CA LYS A 2 -66.08 -15.12 -6.28
C LYS A 2 -65.41 -13.73 -6.31
N LEU A 3 -66.18 -12.64 -6.22
CA LEU A 3 -65.65 -11.26 -6.23
C LEU A 3 -64.73 -10.95 -5.04
N LYS A 4 -65.09 -11.38 -3.82
CA LYS A 4 -64.26 -11.14 -2.61
C LYS A 4 -62.89 -11.84 -2.69
N LEU A 5 -62.86 -13.04 -3.28
CA LEU A 5 -61.62 -13.82 -3.44
C LEU A 5 -60.67 -13.16 -4.46
N GLN A 6 -61.21 -12.66 -5.59
CA GLN A 6 -60.42 -11.93 -6.58
C GLN A 6 -59.84 -10.63 -6.03
N THR A 7 -60.60 -9.86 -5.26
CA THR A 7 -60.10 -8.62 -4.65
C THR A 7 -58.99 -8.90 -3.64
N GLN A 8 -59.11 -9.98 -2.84
CA GLN A 8 -58.04 -10.37 -1.92
C GLN A 8 -56.75 -10.77 -2.64
N ILE A 9 -56.85 -11.53 -3.73
CA ILE A 9 -55.67 -11.96 -4.50
C ILE A 9 -54.98 -10.74 -5.14
N ILE A 10 -55.74 -9.80 -5.71
CA ILE A 10 -55.19 -8.57 -6.32
C ILE A 10 -54.48 -7.71 -5.27
N SER A 11 -55.08 -7.53 -4.09
CA SER A 11 -54.47 -6.76 -3.01
C SER A 11 -53.16 -7.37 -2.52
N VAL A 12 -53.08 -8.70 -2.39
CA VAL A 12 -51.85 -9.40 -1.98
C VAL A 12 -50.74 -9.22 -3.01
N VAL A 13 -51.04 -9.36 -4.30
CA VAL A 13 -50.07 -9.15 -5.38
C VAL A 13 -49.57 -7.70 -5.41
N LEU A 14 -50.46 -6.73 -5.19
CA LEU A 14 -50.11 -5.31 -5.20
C LEU A 14 -49.22 -4.94 -4.00
N ILE A 15 -49.55 -5.45 -2.81
CA ILE A 15 -48.71 -5.26 -1.60
C ILE A 15 -47.35 -5.93 -1.79
N ALA A 16 -47.31 -7.16 -2.31
CA ALA A 16 -46.06 -7.86 -2.59
C ALA A 16 -45.20 -7.12 -3.63
N GLY A 17 -45.82 -6.56 -4.68
CA GLY A 17 -45.14 -5.76 -5.68
C GLY A 17 -44.52 -4.48 -5.10
N ILE A 18 -45.23 -3.78 -4.23
CA ILE A 18 -44.72 -2.60 -3.52
C ILE A 18 -43.58 -3.00 -2.56
N ALA A 19 -43.72 -4.09 -1.83
CA ALA A 19 -42.69 -4.57 -0.91
C ALA A 19 -41.38 -4.90 -1.67
N VAL A 20 -41.48 -5.64 -2.77
CA VAL A 20 -40.31 -6.00 -3.60
C VAL A 20 -39.66 -4.76 -4.21
N SER A 21 -40.44 -3.79 -4.70
CA SER A 21 -39.89 -2.57 -5.30
C SER A 21 -39.19 -1.67 -4.27
N LEU A 22 -39.74 -1.55 -3.06
CA LEU A 22 -39.12 -0.81 -1.96
C LEU A 22 -37.82 -1.48 -1.49
N VAL A 23 -37.84 -2.80 -1.27
CA VAL A 23 -36.65 -3.56 -0.86
C VAL A 23 -35.57 -3.53 -1.94
N GLY A 24 -35.95 -3.71 -3.21
CA GLY A 24 -35.02 -3.65 -4.33
C GLY A 24 -34.37 -2.27 -4.47
N SER A 25 -35.15 -1.20 -4.33
CA SER A 25 -34.64 0.17 -4.35
C SER A 25 -33.70 0.42 -3.17
N ALA A 26 -34.07 0.03 -1.96
CA ALA A 26 -33.20 0.18 -0.78
C ALA A 26 -31.88 -0.58 -0.94
N TYR A 27 -31.89 -1.77 -1.53
CA TYR A 27 -30.68 -2.56 -1.78
C TYR A 27 -29.74 -1.89 -2.79
N LEU A 28 -30.27 -1.37 -3.90
CA LEU A 28 -29.48 -0.70 -4.95
C LEU A 28 -28.73 0.53 -4.43
N TRP A 29 -29.32 1.26 -3.48
CA TRP A 29 -28.69 2.45 -2.89
C TRP A 29 -27.84 2.13 -1.66
N GLY A 30 -28.24 1.13 -0.87
CA GLY A 30 -27.56 0.75 0.37
C GLY A 30 -26.22 0.04 0.13
N LYS A 31 -26.17 -0.88 -0.83
CA LYS A 31 -24.98 -1.70 -1.10
C LYS A 31 -23.73 -0.86 -1.45
N PRO A 32 -23.76 0.09 -2.41
CA PRO A 32 -22.57 0.88 -2.76
C PRO A 32 -22.02 1.73 -1.61
N LEU A 33 -22.90 2.24 -0.75
CA LEU A 33 -22.49 3.04 0.42
C LEU A 33 -21.77 2.19 1.46
N ILE A 34 -22.22 0.95 1.68
CA ILE A 34 -21.58 0.00 2.60
C ILE A 34 -20.22 -0.42 2.05
N GLU A 35 -20.16 -0.79 0.76
CA GLU A 35 -18.91 -1.18 0.09
C GLU A 35 -17.87 -0.06 0.11
N LYS A 36 -18.29 1.19 -0.12
CA LYS A 36 -17.40 2.36 -0.05
C LYS A 36 -16.82 2.54 1.35
N ARG A 37 -17.63 2.38 2.41
CA ARG A 37 -17.15 2.49 3.80
C ARG A 37 -16.19 1.36 4.16
N ALA A 38 -16.48 0.14 3.74
CA ALA A 38 -15.60 -1.00 3.92
C ALA A 38 -14.25 -0.78 3.23
N THR A 39 -14.28 -0.35 1.96
CA THR A 39 -13.08 -0.01 1.16
C THR A 39 -12.23 1.05 1.85
N ILE A 40 -12.83 2.14 2.35
CA ILE A 40 -12.10 3.19 3.09
C ILE A 40 -11.48 2.62 4.36
N SER A 41 -12.19 1.76 5.10
CA SER A 41 -11.65 1.16 6.32
C SER A 41 -10.46 0.25 6.04
N GLU A 42 -10.53 -0.57 4.99
CA GLU A 42 -9.42 -1.43 4.57
C GLU A 42 -8.21 -0.61 4.11
N TYR A 43 -8.46 0.46 3.34
CA TYR A 43 -7.40 1.39 2.94
C TYR A 43 -6.71 2.04 4.13
N LEU A 44 -7.45 2.55 5.12
CA LEU A 44 -6.85 3.18 6.30
C LEU A 44 -5.99 2.18 7.09
N LYS A 45 -6.40 0.91 7.18
CA LYS A 45 -5.58 -0.14 7.79
C LYS A 45 -4.30 -0.38 7.00
N ALA A 46 -4.41 -0.46 5.67
CA ALA A 46 -3.28 -0.68 4.77
C ALA A 46 -2.31 0.51 4.76
N GLU A 47 -2.81 1.75 4.75
CA GLU A 47 -2.04 2.99 4.86
C GLU A 47 -1.27 3.02 6.19
N ASN A 48 -1.96 2.81 7.31
CA ASN A 48 -1.31 2.80 8.63
C ASN A 48 -0.23 1.74 8.72
N PHE A 49 -0.47 0.54 8.18
CA PHE A 49 0.54 -0.52 8.16
C PHE A 49 1.77 -0.14 7.33
N ILE A 50 1.60 0.44 6.14
CA ILE A 50 2.75 0.88 5.32
C ILE A 50 3.54 1.99 6.04
N LEU A 51 2.85 2.92 6.71
CA LEU A 51 3.52 3.97 7.50
C LEU A 51 4.25 3.41 8.71
N GLU A 52 3.67 2.41 9.39
CA GLU A 52 4.32 1.72 10.50
C GLU A 52 5.53 0.91 10.05
N LEU A 53 5.39 0.19 8.93
CA LEU A 53 6.46 -0.57 8.28
C LEU A 53 7.63 0.35 7.92
N ASP A 54 7.33 1.47 7.26
CA ASP A 54 8.36 2.46 6.95
C ASP A 54 9.04 3.01 8.20
N LYS A 55 8.26 3.38 9.20
CA LYS A 55 8.80 3.90 10.46
C LYS A 55 9.76 2.90 11.08
N LYS A 56 9.43 1.61 11.08
CA LYS A 56 10.29 0.55 11.63
C LYS A 56 11.54 0.32 10.80
N ILE A 57 11.44 0.32 9.47
CA ILE A 57 12.60 0.22 8.58
C ILE A 57 13.54 1.41 8.81
N THR A 58 13.00 2.63 8.85
CA THR A 58 13.78 3.86 9.06
C THR A 58 14.40 3.89 10.46
N GLU A 59 13.68 3.47 11.50
CA GLU A 59 14.20 3.33 12.87
C GLU A 59 15.40 2.38 12.90
N ILE A 60 15.26 1.16 12.37
CA ILE A 60 16.33 0.14 12.33
C ILE A 60 17.52 0.61 11.48
N SER A 61 17.25 1.28 10.36
CA SER A 61 18.30 1.86 9.50
C SER A 61 19.10 2.93 10.23
N ASN A 62 18.44 3.82 10.97
CA ASN A 62 19.11 4.92 11.68
C ASN A 62 19.88 4.44 12.92
N THR A 63 19.41 3.39 13.59
CA THR A 63 20.13 2.78 14.71
C THR A 63 21.28 1.89 14.26
N GLY A 64 21.26 1.41 13.02
CA GLY A 64 22.24 0.46 12.49
C GLY A 64 22.22 -0.90 13.18
N SER A 65 21.10 -1.24 13.83
CA SER A 65 20.90 -2.51 14.54
C SER A 65 19.42 -2.69 14.91
N GLY A 66 19.00 -3.94 15.09
CA GLY A 66 17.66 -4.28 15.58
C GLY A 66 16.86 -5.16 14.61
N GLU A 67 15.73 -5.63 15.12
CA GLU A 67 14.78 -6.49 14.42
C GLU A 67 13.35 -6.11 14.85
N ALA A 68 12.41 -6.18 13.91
CA ALA A 68 10.99 -5.99 14.16
C ALA A 68 10.18 -6.99 13.34
N SER A 69 9.05 -7.43 13.91
CA SER A 69 8.04 -8.23 13.21
C SER A 69 6.72 -7.48 13.26
N ILE A 70 6.07 -7.36 12.11
CA ILE A 70 4.78 -6.67 11.97
C ILE A 70 3.82 -7.59 11.22
N ASP A 71 2.60 -7.71 11.73
CA ASP A 71 1.55 -8.50 11.08
C ASP A 71 0.94 -7.73 9.91
N ILE A 72 0.72 -8.42 8.79
CA ILE A 72 0.11 -7.84 7.59
C ILE A 72 -1.41 -7.82 7.81
N PRO A 73 -2.05 -6.65 7.91
CA PRO A 73 -3.45 -6.57 8.34
C PRO A 73 -4.44 -7.03 7.26
N THR A 74 -4.05 -6.93 5.99
CA THR A 74 -4.88 -7.31 4.85
C THR A 74 -4.01 -7.54 3.60
N GLY A 75 -4.50 -8.37 2.69
CA GLY A 75 -3.88 -8.55 1.39
C GLY A 75 -2.59 -9.37 1.43
N SER A 76 -1.65 -8.99 0.56
CA SER A 76 -0.33 -9.59 0.45
C SER A 76 0.72 -8.52 0.26
N LEU A 77 1.82 -8.61 0.98
CA LEU A 77 3.00 -7.77 0.80
C LEU A 77 3.96 -8.47 -0.15
N LYS A 78 4.46 -7.75 -1.15
CA LYS A 78 5.48 -8.21 -2.10
C LYS A 78 6.75 -7.41 -1.91
N LEU A 79 7.89 -8.08 -1.84
CA LEU A 79 9.20 -7.46 -1.88
C LEU A 79 9.77 -7.52 -3.30
N ILE A 80 10.24 -6.37 -3.80
CA ILE A 80 11.12 -6.27 -4.96
C ILE A 80 12.46 -5.76 -4.43
N ASN A 81 13.44 -6.66 -4.34
CA ASN A 81 14.74 -6.37 -3.76
C ASN A 81 15.51 -5.33 -4.56
N TYR A 82 16.47 -4.66 -3.92
CA TYR A 82 17.28 -3.62 -4.56
C TYR A 82 18.10 -4.14 -5.75
N GLN A 83 18.58 -5.39 -5.67
CA GLN A 83 19.36 -6.02 -6.74
C GLN A 83 18.48 -6.59 -7.87
N ALA A 84 17.15 -6.43 -7.82
CA ALA A 84 16.27 -6.88 -8.88
C ALA A 84 16.56 -6.11 -10.18
N ASN A 85 16.57 -6.84 -11.29
CA ASN A 85 16.47 -6.24 -12.62
C ASN A 85 15.00 -5.85 -12.92
N ASP A 86 14.43 -4.99 -12.10
CA ASP A 86 13.07 -4.48 -12.19
C ASP A 86 13.10 -2.95 -12.02
N PRO A 87 12.37 -2.16 -12.82
CA PRO A 87 12.29 -0.71 -12.65
C PRO A 87 11.74 -0.30 -11.27
N LYS A 88 11.03 -1.18 -10.57
CA LYS A 88 10.54 -1.00 -9.21
C LYS A 88 11.42 -1.69 -8.17
N ASN A 89 12.72 -1.83 -8.42
CA ASN A 89 13.63 -2.34 -7.40
C ASN A 89 13.55 -1.51 -6.10
N ASN A 90 14.03 -2.09 -5.00
CA ASN A 90 14.02 -1.43 -3.69
C ASN A 90 12.61 -1.00 -3.21
N THR A 91 11.58 -1.81 -3.51
CA THR A 91 10.18 -1.46 -3.27
C THR A 91 9.43 -2.57 -2.54
N LEU A 92 8.59 -2.18 -1.59
CA LEU A 92 7.59 -3.01 -0.96
C LEU A 92 6.20 -2.67 -1.49
N ILE A 93 5.44 -3.66 -1.93
CA ILE A 93 4.13 -3.46 -2.54
C ILE A 93 3.08 -4.23 -1.75
N LEU A 94 2.20 -3.54 -1.05
CA LEU A 94 1.04 -4.12 -0.39
C LEU A 94 -0.15 -4.13 -1.35
N GLN A 95 -0.73 -5.30 -1.59
CA GLN A 95 -1.82 -5.48 -2.55
C GLN A 95 -3.04 -6.15 -1.90
N PHE A 96 -4.23 -5.57 -2.13
CA PHE A 96 -5.49 -6.12 -1.62
C PHE A 96 -6.65 -5.81 -2.58
N LEU A 97 -7.68 -6.66 -2.55
CA LEU A 97 -8.86 -6.53 -3.41
C LEU A 97 -9.97 -5.80 -2.68
N VAL A 98 -10.60 -4.85 -3.38
CA VAL A 98 -11.74 -4.07 -2.90
C VAL A 98 -12.86 -4.09 -3.94
N ASP A 99 -14.11 -3.91 -3.48
CA ASP A 99 -15.28 -3.92 -4.35
C ASP A 99 -15.51 -2.57 -5.08
N GLN A 100 -14.96 -1.48 -4.54
CA GLN A 100 -15.08 -0.13 -5.12
C GLN A 100 -13.69 0.48 -5.31
N PRO A 101 -13.44 1.18 -6.44
CA PRO A 101 -12.16 1.83 -6.66
C PRO A 101 -12.03 3.05 -5.75
N MET A 102 -10.84 3.26 -5.19
CA MET A 102 -10.52 4.52 -4.52
C MET A 102 -9.98 5.59 -5.47
N LEU A 103 -9.30 5.13 -6.52
CA LEU A 103 -8.74 5.93 -7.58
C LEU A 103 -9.02 5.22 -8.91
N LEU A 104 -9.14 6.01 -9.96
CA LEU A 104 -9.23 5.54 -11.34
C LEU A 104 -8.13 6.26 -12.13
N GLY A 105 -7.20 5.52 -12.72
CA GLY A 105 -6.13 6.08 -13.53
C GLY A 105 -4.74 5.84 -12.94
N GLU A 106 -3.90 6.88 -12.98
CA GLU A 106 -2.48 6.79 -12.64
C GLU A 106 -2.22 6.67 -11.14
N ALA A 107 -1.02 6.21 -10.79
CA ALA A 107 -0.57 6.11 -9.42
C ALA A 107 -0.46 7.50 -8.79
N VAL A 108 -1.02 7.67 -7.59
CA VAL A 108 -1.04 8.95 -6.87
C VAL A 108 -0.11 8.86 -5.67
N PRO A 109 0.81 9.81 -5.48
CA PRO A 109 1.63 9.84 -4.29
C PRO A 109 0.80 10.17 -3.06
N ILE A 110 1.05 9.45 -1.97
CA ILE A 110 0.43 9.69 -0.68
C ILE A 110 1.51 9.88 0.38
N LYS A 111 1.26 10.76 1.37
CA LYS A 111 2.14 10.97 2.53
C LYS A 111 3.63 11.10 2.18
N THR A 112 3.91 11.75 1.04
CA THR A 112 5.23 11.94 0.45
C THR A 112 5.38 13.41 0.08
N SER A 113 6.46 14.06 0.51
CA SER A 113 6.71 15.48 0.27
C SER A 113 7.25 15.80 -1.12
N SER A 114 7.97 14.88 -1.75
CA SER A 114 8.58 15.08 -3.07
C SER A 114 8.76 13.75 -3.81
N LEU A 115 8.63 13.79 -5.13
CA LEU A 115 8.68 12.60 -6.01
C LEU A 115 10.06 12.35 -6.64
N GLY A 116 11.06 13.18 -6.32
CA GLY A 116 12.40 12.99 -6.84
C GLY A 116 13.05 11.74 -6.26
N GLU A 117 13.68 10.95 -7.13
CA GLU A 117 14.51 9.78 -6.79
C GLU A 117 15.75 10.12 -5.96
N ILE A 118 16.10 11.41 -5.90
CA ILE A 118 17.16 11.96 -5.05
C ILE A 118 16.53 13.06 -4.21
N GLY A 119 16.64 12.93 -2.89
CA GLY A 119 16.23 13.91 -1.91
C GLY A 119 17.41 14.55 -1.20
N ILE A 120 17.15 15.59 -0.41
CA ILE A 120 18.16 16.24 0.43
C ILE A 120 18.19 15.56 1.80
N TYR A 121 19.36 15.09 2.22
CA TYR A 121 19.54 14.49 3.54
C TYR A 121 19.19 15.47 4.66
N GLY A 122 18.35 15.04 5.60
CA GLY A 122 17.88 15.85 6.73
C GLY A 122 16.67 16.75 6.44
N GLU A 123 16.28 16.92 5.17
CA GLU A 123 15.09 17.68 4.77
C GLU A 123 14.01 16.79 4.14
N SER A 124 14.44 15.88 3.26
CA SER A 124 13.58 14.98 2.53
C SER A 124 13.39 13.66 3.28
N GLU A 125 12.17 13.12 3.24
CA GLU A 125 11.91 11.77 3.74
C GLU A 125 12.61 10.72 2.85
N PRO A 126 13.15 9.62 3.40
CA PRO A 126 13.83 8.59 2.60
C PRO A 126 12.87 7.76 1.74
N ARG A 127 11.56 7.83 2.02
CA ARG A 127 10.53 7.05 1.35
C ARG A 127 9.75 7.85 0.32
N ILE A 128 9.19 7.13 -0.65
CA ILE A 128 8.15 7.57 -1.56
C ILE A 128 7.04 6.54 -1.50
N ILE A 129 5.80 6.97 -1.26
CA ILE A 129 4.64 6.09 -1.20
C ILE A 129 3.67 6.44 -2.32
N PHE A 130 3.31 5.44 -3.14
CA PHE A 130 2.31 5.55 -4.18
C PHE A 130 1.10 4.66 -3.90
N LEU A 131 -0.08 5.17 -4.21
CA LEU A 131 -1.31 4.40 -4.27
C LEU A 131 -1.72 4.21 -5.73
N ASN A 132 -1.96 2.96 -6.12
CA ASN A 132 -2.47 2.60 -7.43
C ASN A 132 -3.73 1.72 -7.29
N SER A 133 -4.60 1.76 -8.29
CA SER A 133 -5.85 1.02 -8.37
C SER A 133 -6.03 0.47 -9.77
N THR A 134 -6.10 -0.85 -9.89
CA THR A 134 -6.27 -1.52 -11.18
C THR A 134 -7.51 -2.40 -11.18
N GLY A 135 -8.32 -2.33 -12.23
CA GLY A 135 -9.50 -3.20 -12.37
C GLY A 135 -9.10 -4.66 -12.52
N ARG A 136 -9.75 -5.56 -11.77
CA ARG A 136 -9.53 -7.01 -11.81
C ARG A 136 -10.88 -7.74 -11.77
N GLY A 137 -11.52 -7.87 -12.93
CA GLY A 137 -12.86 -8.44 -13.05
C GLY A 137 -13.91 -7.49 -12.46
N GLU A 138 -14.73 -7.98 -11.53
CA GLU A 138 -15.74 -7.17 -10.82
C GLU A 138 -15.17 -6.40 -9.62
N LYS A 139 -13.89 -6.61 -9.29
CA LYS A 139 -13.20 -5.97 -8.15
C LYS A 139 -12.05 -5.09 -8.64
N TYR A 140 -11.46 -4.35 -7.71
CA TYR A 140 -10.30 -3.51 -7.93
C TYR A 140 -9.15 -3.98 -7.05
N LEU A 141 -7.96 -4.09 -7.61
CA LEU A 141 -6.72 -4.36 -6.89
C LEU A 141 -6.08 -3.03 -6.51
N LEU A 142 -6.14 -2.69 -5.23
CA LEU A 142 -5.38 -1.58 -4.68
C LEU A 142 -3.94 -2.04 -4.40
N SER A 143 -2.98 -1.20 -4.75
CA SER A 143 -1.56 -1.41 -4.49
C SER A 143 -0.97 -0.17 -3.82
N LEU A 144 -0.40 -0.35 -2.64
CA LEU A 144 0.41 0.64 -1.95
C LEU A 144 1.88 0.29 -2.14
N GLU A 145 2.62 1.15 -2.82
CA GLU A 145 4.03 0.96 -3.15
C GLU A 145 4.87 1.86 -2.26
N LEU A 146 5.77 1.27 -1.46
CA LEU A 146 6.74 1.96 -0.61
C LEU A 146 8.13 1.78 -1.23
N HIS A 147 8.70 2.85 -1.75
CA HIS A 147 10.00 2.89 -2.40
C HIS A 147 11.00 3.71 -1.58
N TYR A 148 12.26 3.27 -1.49
CA TYR A 148 13.33 4.02 -0.82
C TYR A 148 14.28 4.68 -1.81
N ARG A 149 14.37 6.00 -1.71
CA ARG A 149 15.19 6.85 -2.56
C ARG A 149 16.55 7.16 -1.93
N GLU A 150 17.43 7.79 -2.71
CA GLU A 150 18.71 8.30 -2.23
C GLU A 150 18.55 9.67 -1.58
N LEU A 151 19.31 9.93 -0.52
CA LEU A 151 19.37 11.21 0.19
C LEU A 151 20.80 11.75 0.20
N ASP A 152 20.99 12.89 -0.45
CA ASP A 152 22.30 13.51 -0.63
C ASP A 152 22.54 14.65 0.36
N THR A 153 23.77 14.72 0.89
CA THR A 153 24.24 15.88 1.63
C THR A 153 24.51 17.05 0.68
N GLN A 154 24.22 18.26 1.15
CA GLN A 154 24.62 19.50 0.46
C GLN A 154 25.98 20.04 0.95
N THR A 155 26.54 19.41 1.97
CA THR A 155 27.80 19.84 2.62
C THR A 155 28.99 19.02 2.13
N THR A 156 30.18 19.61 2.20
CA THR A 156 31.44 18.92 1.93
C THR A 156 31.94 18.21 3.21
N PRO A 157 32.40 16.94 3.13
CA PRO A 157 32.45 16.08 1.96
C PRO A 157 31.05 15.61 1.52
N SER A 158 30.83 15.59 0.20
CA SER A 158 29.59 15.06 -0.40
C SER A 158 29.42 13.59 -0.01
N LYS A 159 28.21 13.24 0.44
CA LYS A 159 27.80 11.87 0.76
C LYS A 159 26.37 11.64 0.32
N GLY A 160 26.05 10.41 -0.03
CA GLY A 160 24.70 9.92 -0.25
C GLY A 160 24.33 8.87 0.78
N TYR A 161 23.04 8.76 1.10
CA TYR A 161 22.50 7.74 2.00
C TYR A 161 21.29 7.08 1.36
N LYS A 162 21.25 5.75 1.33
CA LYS A 162 20.12 5.00 0.77
C LYS A 162 19.81 3.78 1.62
N ILE A 163 18.52 3.59 1.93
CA ILE A 163 18.03 2.36 2.53
C ILE A 163 17.85 1.33 1.42
N VAL A 164 18.44 0.15 1.61
CA VAL A 164 18.47 -0.93 0.65
C VAL A 164 17.68 -2.11 1.20
N LEU A 165 16.63 -2.52 0.50
CA LEU A 165 15.80 -3.65 0.86
C LEU A 165 16.37 -4.93 0.27
N ASP A 166 16.92 -5.77 1.16
CA ASP A 166 17.47 -7.08 0.84
C ASP A 166 16.50 -8.20 1.20
N GLY A 167 16.56 -9.28 0.44
CA GLY A 167 15.70 -10.44 0.62
C GLY A 167 15.41 -11.12 -0.71
N TYR A 168 14.64 -12.20 -0.64
CA TYR A 168 14.15 -12.87 -1.84
C TYR A 168 12.93 -12.12 -2.37
N ASN A 169 12.87 -11.94 -3.70
CA ASN A 169 11.65 -11.48 -4.36
C ASN A 169 10.52 -12.47 -4.06
N SER A 170 9.65 -12.08 -3.14
CA SER A 170 8.69 -12.95 -2.49
C SER A 170 7.41 -12.20 -2.18
N MET A 171 6.37 -12.95 -1.86
CA MET A 171 5.08 -12.43 -1.46
C MET A 171 4.62 -13.19 -0.21
N GLY A 172 4.24 -12.46 0.83
CA GLY A 172 3.71 -12.99 2.09
C GLY A 172 2.39 -12.34 2.47
N LYS A 173 1.67 -12.95 3.41
CA LYS A 173 0.34 -12.51 3.84
C LYS A 173 0.17 -12.45 5.35
N GLU A 174 1.06 -13.08 6.10
CA GLU A 174 0.93 -13.20 7.54
C GLU A 174 1.73 -12.12 8.24
N LYS A 175 3.05 -12.14 8.07
CA LYS A 175 3.95 -11.23 8.76
C LYS A 175 5.13 -10.81 7.88
N VAL A 176 5.66 -9.65 8.19
CA VAL A 176 6.94 -9.15 7.68
C VAL A 176 7.93 -9.05 8.83
N MET A 177 9.08 -9.68 8.67
CA MET A 177 10.23 -9.52 9.55
C MET A 177 11.25 -8.61 8.91
N ILE A 178 11.71 -7.62 9.68
CA ILE A 178 12.61 -6.55 9.27
C ILE A 178 13.82 -6.65 10.18
N SER A 179 15.03 -6.70 9.63
CA SER A 179 16.25 -6.77 10.42
C SER A 179 17.37 -5.97 9.76
N PHE A 180 18.22 -5.36 10.58
CA PHE A 180 19.45 -4.76 10.09
C PHE A 180 20.42 -5.87 9.63
N ASP A 181 21.07 -5.68 8.48
CA ASP A 181 22.10 -6.61 7.98
C ASP A 181 23.49 -5.98 8.08
N LYS A 182 23.74 -4.92 7.30
CA LYS A 182 25.04 -4.26 7.22
C LYS A 182 24.93 -2.84 6.68
N ASN A 183 26.00 -2.07 6.87
CA ASN A 183 26.25 -0.85 6.11
C ASN A 183 27.35 -1.11 5.09
N GLU A 184 27.15 -0.64 3.87
CA GLU A 184 28.12 -0.72 2.79
C GLU A 184 28.40 0.69 2.27
N VAL A 185 29.68 1.01 2.02
CA VAL A 185 30.08 2.29 1.45
C VAL A 185 30.57 2.05 0.05
N VAL A 186 29.96 2.73 -0.93
CA VAL A 186 30.33 2.70 -2.33
C VAL A 186 31.04 4.02 -2.65
N PRO A 187 32.37 4.03 -2.78
CA PRO A 187 33.13 5.26 -3.02
C PRO A 187 32.73 5.92 -4.34
N GLY A 188 32.43 7.22 -4.30
CA GLY A 188 31.97 7.98 -5.48
C GLY A 188 30.64 7.50 -6.09
N GLY A 189 29.89 6.66 -5.37
CA GLY A 189 28.64 6.07 -5.85
C GLY A 189 27.41 6.95 -5.71
N ALA A 190 27.49 8.06 -4.98
CA ALA A 190 26.35 8.94 -4.73
C ALA A 190 26.08 9.84 -5.94
N ALA A 191 24.83 10.27 -6.12
CA ALA A 191 24.44 11.14 -7.23
C ALA A 191 25.12 12.52 -7.18
N ASN A 192 25.48 12.99 -5.98
CA ASN A 192 26.31 14.19 -5.77
C ASN A 192 27.82 13.97 -5.98
N GLY A 193 28.25 12.79 -6.46
CA GLY A 193 29.65 12.42 -6.71
C GLY A 193 30.43 12.03 -5.45
N GLY A 194 29.77 11.98 -4.29
CA GLY A 194 30.32 11.56 -3.02
C GLY A 194 30.28 10.06 -2.76
N ASP A 195 30.68 9.65 -1.55
CA ASP A 195 30.52 8.27 -1.11
C ASP A 195 29.05 7.96 -0.82
N LEU A 196 28.53 6.87 -1.36
CA LEU A 196 27.17 6.40 -1.09
C LEU A 196 27.18 5.38 0.04
N VAL A 197 26.48 5.68 1.12
CA VAL A 197 26.25 4.77 2.25
C VAL A 197 24.94 4.03 2.01
N LEU A 198 25.04 2.74 1.77
CA LEU A 198 23.92 1.81 1.66
C LEU A 198 23.67 1.16 3.02
N THR A 199 22.47 1.35 3.56
CA THR A 199 22.02 0.64 4.76
C THR A 199 21.16 -0.54 4.36
N HIS A 200 21.71 -1.74 4.49
CA HIS A 200 21.04 -2.98 4.09
C HIS A 200 20.07 -3.45 5.18
N ILE A 201 18.80 -3.51 4.81
CA ILE A 201 17.70 -3.98 5.64
C ILE A 201 17.17 -5.27 5.03
N ARG A 202 17.30 -6.37 5.79
CA ARG A 202 16.78 -7.67 5.38
C ARG A 202 15.31 -7.79 5.71
N ILE A 203 14.53 -8.12 4.68
CA ILE A 203 13.09 -8.31 4.73
C ILE A 203 12.78 -9.79 4.45
N ASN A 204 12.08 -10.43 5.39
CA ASN A 204 11.55 -11.78 5.22
C ASN A 204 10.02 -11.75 5.31
N LEU A 205 9.36 -12.34 4.32
CA LEU A 205 7.90 -12.40 4.21
C LEU A 205 7.42 -13.83 4.46
N TYR A 206 6.33 -13.95 5.21
CA TYR A 206 5.69 -15.21 5.57
C TYR A 206 4.23 -15.23 5.10
#